data_AF-A0A6J4TT30-F1
#
_entry.id   AF-A0A6J4TT30-F1
#
_cell.length_a   1.000
_cell.length_b   1.000
_cell.length_c   1.000
_cell.angle_alpha   90.00
_cell.angle_beta   90.00
_cell.angle_gamma   90.00
#
_symmetry.space_group_name_H-M   'P 1'
#
loop_
_entity.id
_entity.type
_entity.pdbx_description
1 polymer ?
#
loop_
_entity_poly.entity_id
_entity_poly.type
_entity_poly.pdbx_seq_one_letter_code
_entity_poly.pdbx_strand_id
1 'polypeptide(L)'
;MNVAHLIKSFTLWEFVRAHFTTLKYFFKPKATLNYPHEKNPISPRFRGEHALRRYPNGEERCIACKLCDAVCTALAITIESEP
;
A
#
# COMPACT_ATOMS: atom_id res chain seq x y z
N MET A 1 -1.97 3.27 50.64
CA MET A 1 -2.16 4.07 49.40
C MET A 1 -1.09 5.14 49.34
N ASN A 2 -0.19 5.05 48.37
CA ASN A 2 0.96 5.94 48.27
C ASN A 2 0.47 7.37 47.92
N VAL A 3 0.91 8.40 48.65
CA VAL A 3 0.46 9.81 48.50
C VAL A 3 0.64 10.29 47.05
N ALA A 4 1.71 9.84 46.39
CA ALA A 4 1.98 10.13 44.99
C ALA A 4 0.87 9.65 44.02
N HIS A 5 0.19 8.54 44.34
CA HIS A 5 -0.88 8.01 43.50
C HIS A 5 -2.18 8.80 43.68
N LEU A 6 -2.47 9.26 44.90
CA LEU A 6 -3.62 10.12 45.18
C LEU A 6 -3.51 11.47 44.46
N ILE A 7 -2.32 12.08 44.48
CA ILE A 7 -2.06 13.34 43.77
C ILE A 7 -2.22 13.15 42.25
N LYS A 8 -1.63 12.10 41.68
CA LYS A 8 -1.76 11.80 40.24
C LYS A 8 -3.20 11.55 39.79
N SER A 9 -3.98 10.85 40.61
CA SER A 9 -5.40 10.56 40.32
C SER A 9 -6.27 11.80 40.48
N PHE A 10 -6.02 12.64 41.50
CA PHE A 10 -6.78 13.88 41.72
C PHE A 10 -6.51 14.92 40.63
N THR A 11 -5.25 15.06 40.20
CA THR A 11 -4.86 16.04 39.16
C THR A 11 -4.94 15.49 37.73
N LEU A 12 -5.46 14.26 37.53
CA LEU A 12 -5.64 13.62 36.22
C LEU A 12 -4.40 13.77 35.31
N TRP A 13 -3.22 13.59 35.88
CA TRP A 13 -1.95 13.96 35.24
C TRP A 13 -1.72 13.25 33.88
N GLU A 14 -2.19 12.00 33.77
CA GLU A 14 -2.11 11.23 32.53
C GLU A 14 -2.94 11.85 31.39
N PHE A 15 -4.08 12.50 31.70
CA PHE A 15 -4.90 13.17 30.69
C PHE A 15 -4.25 14.45 30.19
N VAL A 16 -3.63 15.23 31.06
CA VAL A 16 -2.89 16.45 30.66
C VAL A 16 -1.73 16.07 29.74
N ARG A 17 -0.99 15.01 30.09
CA ARG A 17 0.10 14.49 29.26
C ARG A 17 -0.39 14.00 27.89
N ALA A 18 -1.54 13.33 27.85
CA ALA A 18 -2.17 12.89 26.60
C ALA A 18 -2.59 14.07 25.72
N HIS A 19 -3.27 15.07 26.30
CA HIS A 19 -3.68 16.28 25.57
C HIS A 19 -2.51 17.08 25.03
N PHE A 20 -1.40 17.15 25.76
CA PHE A 20 -0.18 17.79 25.25
C PHE A 20 0.37 17.07 24.01
N THR A 21 0.28 15.74 24.00
CA THR A 21 0.71 14.93 22.85
C THR A 21 -0.20 15.13 21.64
N THR A 22 -1.52 15.15 21.84
CA THR A 22 -2.48 15.41 20.75
C THR A 22 -2.31 16.81 20.18
N LEU A 23 -2.13 17.83 21.04
CA LEU A 23 -1.86 19.20 20.63
C LEU A 23 -0.57 19.31 19.80
N LYS A 24 0.48 18.58 20.16
CA LYS A 24 1.73 18.51 19.39
C LYS A 24 1.52 18.00 17.95
N TYR A 25 0.73 16.94 17.77
CA TYR A 25 0.42 16.41 16.43
C TYR A 25 -0.61 17.25 15.67
N PHE A 26 -1.44 18.02 16.39
CA PHE A 26 -2.37 18.96 15.77
C PHE A 26 -1.63 20.00 14.92
N PHE A 27 -0.56 20.59 15.46
CA PHE A 27 0.29 21.58 14.77
C PHE A 27 1.37 20.98 13.86
N LYS A 28 1.59 19.66 13.87
CA LYS A 28 2.55 19.01 12.97
C LYS A 28 2.03 19.03 11.52
N PRO A 29 2.90 19.24 10.50
CA PRO A 29 2.51 19.11 9.10
C PRO A 29 1.87 17.76 8.81
N LYS A 30 0.81 17.76 8.01
CA LYS A 30 0.06 16.56 7.65
C LYS A 30 0.80 15.80 6.56
N ALA A 31 0.91 14.48 6.71
CA ALA A 31 1.48 13.58 5.70
C ALA A 31 0.40 13.16 4.68
N THR A 32 -0.37 14.13 4.17
CA THR A 32 -1.42 13.91 3.16
C THR A 32 -0.88 14.22 1.78
N LEU A 33 -1.21 13.39 0.80
CA LEU A 33 -0.92 13.61 -0.61
C LEU A 33 -2.17 14.09 -1.31
N ASN A 34 -2.03 15.05 -2.22
CA ASN A 34 -3.16 15.57 -2.97
C ASN A 34 -3.51 14.67 -4.17
N TYR A 35 -4.11 13.50 -3.93
CA TYR A 35 -4.59 12.65 -5.02
C TYR A 35 -5.80 13.31 -5.71
N PRO A 36 -5.87 13.38 -7.06
CA PRO A 36 -5.05 12.68 -8.07
C PRO A 36 -3.84 13.45 -8.61
N HIS A 37 -3.59 14.67 -8.15
CA HIS A 37 -2.52 15.55 -8.63
C HIS A 37 -1.13 15.09 -8.20
N GLU A 38 -1.02 14.51 -7.02
CA GLU A 38 0.20 13.93 -6.45
C GLU A 38 -0.01 12.43 -6.23
N LYS A 39 0.96 11.61 -6.67
CA LYS A 39 0.94 10.15 -6.50
C LYS A 39 2.15 9.71 -5.69
N ASN A 40 1.99 8.59 -4.99
CA ASN A 40 3.09 7.95 -4.28
C ASN A 40 4.21 7.53 -5.25
N PRO A 41 5.48 7.54 -4.82
CA PRO A 41 6.57 6.97 -5.59
C PRO A 41 6.35 5.45 -5.76
N ILE A 42 6.33 5.00 -7.01
CA ILE A 42 6.12 3.59 -7.36
C ILE A 42 7.46 2.98 -7.77
N SER A 43 7.83 1.85 -7.15
CA SER A 43 9.04 1.13 -7.56
C SER A 43 8.89 0.50 -8.94
N PRO A 44 9.98 0.32 -9.72
CA PRO A 44 9.92 -0.35 -11.03
C PRO A 44 9.40 -1.80 -10.99
N ARG A 45 9.34 -2.41 -9.79
CA ARG A 45 8.86 -3.78 -9.56
C ARG A 45 7.37 -3.85 -9.19
N PHE A 46 6.67 -2.72 -9.20
CA PHE A 46 5.24 -2.69 -8.92
C PHE A 46 4.47 -3.55 -9.94
N ARG A 47 3.61 -4.42 -9.42
CA ARG A 47 2.74 -5.27 -10.22
C ARG A 47 1.38 -4.59 -10.35
N GLY A 48 1.09 -4.08 -11.55
CA GLY A 48 -0.17 -3.43 -11.89
C GLY A 48 -0.96 -4.25 -12.90
N GLU A 49 -1.45 -3.59 -13.93
CA GLU A 49 -2.20 -4.21 -15.03
C GLU A 49 -1.32 -5.16 -15.86
N HIS A 50 -1.88 -6.32 -16.23
CA HIS A 50 -1.21 -7.30 -17.08
C HIS A 50 -1.34 -6.87 -18.55
N ALA A 51 -0.25 -6.92 -19.31
CA ALA A 51 -0.24 -6.54 -20.72
C ALA A 51 0.62 -7.49 -21.56
N LEU A 52 0.10 -7.89 -22.72
CA LEU A 52 0.84 -8.63 -23.74
C LEU A 52 1.86 -7.72 -24.42
N ARG A 53 3.13 -8.14 -24.44
CA ARG A 53 4.22 -7.38 -25.05
C ARG A 53 4.48 -7.85 -26.48
N ARG A 54 4.95 -6.92 -27.31
CA ARG A 54 5.42 -7.17 -28.69
C ARG A 54 6.95 -7.14 -28.76
N TYR A 55 7.50 -7.77 -29.79
CA TYR A 55 8.88 -7.60 -30.20
C TYR A 55 9.06 -6.22 -30.87
N PRO A 56 10.31 -5.73 -31.03
CA PRO A 56 10.57 -4.46 -31.72
C PRO A 56 10.11 -4.42 -33.19
N ASN A 57 9.95 -5.58 -33.84
CA ASN A 57 9.39 -5.72 -35.19
C ASN A 57 7.84 -5.59 -35.25
N GLY A 58 7.17 -5.48 -34.10
CA GLY A 58 5.71 -5.35 -34.01
C GLY A 58 4.95 -6.67 -33.87
N GLU A 59 5.63 -7.82 -33.97
CA GLU A 59 5.06 -9.15 -33.74
C GLU A 59 4.79 -9.38 -32.25
N GLU A 60 3.76 -10.14 -31.90
CA GLU A 60 3.49 -10.50 -30.51
C GLU A 60 4.54 -11.48 -29.95
N ARG A 61 4.84 -11.39 -28.64
CA ARG A 61 5.79 -12.31 -28.00
C ARG A 61 5.17 -13.62 -27.54
N CYS A 62 3.84 -13.69 -27.51
CA CYS A 62 3.13 -14.90 -27.09
C CYS A 62 3.22 -15.94 -28.22
N ILE A 63 3.63 -17.17 -27.88
CA ILE A 63 3.67 -18.32 -28.79
C ILE A 63 2.69 -19.41 -28.39
N ALA A 64 1.68 -19.06 -27.58
CA ALA A 64 0.68 -19.99 -27.03
C ALA A 64 1.27 -21.22 -26.30
N CYS A 65 2.41 -21.08 -25.61
CA CYS A 65 3.06 -22.19 -24.90
C CYS A 65 2.32 -22.71 -23.65
N LYS A 66 1.25 -22.04 -23.21
CA LYS A 66 0.42 -22.37 -22.02
C LYS A 66 1.15 -22.45 -20.67
N LEU A 67 2.42 -22.03 -20.59
CA LEU A 67 3.17 -22.00 -19.31
C LEU A 67 2.59 -20.98 -18.31
N CYS A 68 2.12 -19.83 -18.80
CA CYS A 68 1.50 -18.80 -17.96
C CYS A 68 0.14 -19.25 -17.38
N ASP A 69 -0.60 -20.06 -18.13
CA ASP A 69 -1.86 -20.66 -17.68
C ASP A 69 -1.59 -21.70 -16.58
N ALA A 70 -0.64 -22.61 -16.82
CA ALA A 70 -0.24 -23.64 -15.86
C ALA A 70 0.28 -23.09 -14.52
N VAL A 71 1.00 -21.94 -14.52
CA VAL A 71 1.53 -21.34 -13.28
C VAL A 71 0.51 -20.44 -12.56
N CYS A 72 -0.63 -20.11 -13.18
CA CYS A 72 -1.61 -19.21 -12.59
C CYS A 72 -2.33 -19.89 -11.43
N THR A 73 -2.02 -19.50 -10.19
CA THR A 73 -2.63 -20.07 -8.99
C THR A 73 -4.14 -19.83 -8.89
N ALA A 74 -4.64 -18.78 -9.54
CA ALA A 74 -6.06 -18.42 -9.55
C ALA A 74 -6.82 -18.96 -10.77
N LEU A 75 -6.15 -19.67 -11.69
CA LEU A 75 -6.73 -20.18 -12.94
C LEU A 75 -7.49 -19.09 -13.73
N ALA A 76 -6.97 -17.85 -13.74
CA ALA A 76 -7.61 -16.69 -14.37
C ALA A 76 -7.29 -16.56 -15.87
N ILE A 77 -6.38 -17.37 -16.39
CA ILE A 77 -5.90 -17.32 -17.77
C ILE A 77 -6.51 -18.52 -18.51
N THR A 78 -6.91 -18.33 -19.77
CA THR A 78 -7.36 -19.42 -20.65
C THR A 78 -6.77 -19.18 -22.03
N ILE A 79 -6.08 -20.18 -22.58
CA ILE A 79 -5.38 -20.09 -23.86
C ILE A 79 -5.79 -21.24 -24.77
N GLU A 80 -6.33 -20.90 -25.94
CA GLU A 80 -6.67 -21.81 -27.02
C GLU A 80 -5.78 -21.53 -28.23
N SER A 81 -5.26 -22.60 -28.85
CA SER A 81 -4.43 -22.54 -30.06
C SER A 81 -4.63 -23.83 -30.86
N GLU A 82 -4.65 -23.73 -32.18
CA GLU A 82 -4.67 -24.90 -33.07
C GLU A 82 -3.33 -25.65 -32.98
N PRO A 83 -3.34 -27.00 -33.11
CA PRO A 83 -2.14 -27.83 -33.07
C PRO A 83 -1.26 -27.70 -34.32
#